data_AF-A0A2W6D487-F1
#
_entry.id   AF-A0A2W6D487-F1
#
_cell.length_a   1.000
_cell.length_b   1.000
_cell.length_c   1.000
_cell.angle_alpha   90.00
_cell.angle_beta   90.00
_cell.angle_gamma   90.00
#
_symmetry.space_group_name_H-M   'P 1'
#
loop_
_entity.id
_entity.type
_entity.pdbx_description
1 polymer ?
#
loop_
_entity_poly.entity_id
_entity_poly.type
_entity_poly.pdbx_seq_one_letter_code
_entity_poly.pdbx_strand_id
1 'polypeptide(L)'
;MTGRRILWWFLLPLLTFGAATFAVVGYAGWQLRSRWHFAAAAGYFLLFMGFFIGAQFTGEEFGVVDAITLPLFLVNWLVGSAHAGWVERRIKAKPSTAKPTSPADPAVLVAQQRLHRRNEARALLTSHPALAAELRIGRPDLRRHYDDGGLVTSTTCPPR
;
A
#
# COMPACT_ATOMS: atom_id res chain seq x y z
N MET A 1 15.32 -7.16 -0.34
CA MET A 1 14.52 -6.83 0.86
C MET A 1 13.22 -6.18 0.41
N THR A 2 12.17 -6.97 0.21
CA THR A 2 10.82 -6.51 -0.15
C THR A 2 10.22 -5.80 1.06
N GLY A 3 10.22 -4.46 1.02
CA GLY A 3 9.55 -3.65 2.02
C GLY A 3 8.08 -4.04 2.08
N ARG A 4 7.71 -4.76 3.14
CA ARG A 4 6.33 -5.04 3.51
C ARG A 4 5.67 -3.66 3.65
N ARG A 5 4.92 -3.22 2.63
CA ARG A 5 4.02 -2.07 2.73
C ARG A 5 2.93 -2.47 3.72
N ILE A 6 3.25 -2.41 5.00
CA ILE A 6 2.29 -2.62 6.07
C ILE A 6 1.34 -1.43 5.94
N LEU A 7 0.19 -1.68 5.34
CA LEU A 7 -0.84 -0.69 5.11
C LEU A 7 -1.53 -0.44 6.46
N TRP A 8 -0.91 0.36 7.32
CA TRP A 8 -1.38 0.73 8.67
C TRP A 8 -2.67 1.58 8.68
N TRP A 9 -3.35 1.71 7.54
CA TRP A 9 -4.50 2.58 7.35
C TRP A 9 -5.75 2.11 8.12
N PHE A 10 -5.88 0.81 8.38
CA PHE A 10 -6.97 0.26 9.18
C PHE A 10 -6.86 0.60 10.68
N LEU A 11 -5.66 0.92 11.17
CA LEU A 11 -5.46 1.32 12.56
C LEU A 11 -5.79 2.80 12.79
N LEU A 12 -5.90 3.62 11.73
CA LEU A 12 -6.26 5.02 11.87
C LEU A 12 -7.64 5.23 12.50
N PRO A 13 -8.74 4.59 12.04
CA PRO A 13 -10.06 4.72 12.68
C PRO A 13 -10.08 4.25 14.13
N LEU A 14 -9.28 3.22 14.45
CA LEU A 14 -9.19 2.69 15.81
C LEU A 14 -8.43 3.66 16.74
N LEU A 15 -7.31 4.22 16.26
CA LEU A 15 -6.47 5.17 17.00
C LEU A 15 -7.10 6.56 17.14
N THR A 16 -7.95 6.95 16.19
CA THR A 16 -8.60 8.27 16.15
C THR A 16 -10.01 8.27 16.73
N PHE A 17 -10.39 7.24 17.51
CA PHE A 17 -11.75 7.13 18.08
C PHE A 17 -12.86 7.29 17.03
N GLY A 18 -12.70 6.68 15.86
CA GLY A 18 -13.69 6.68 14.80
C GLY A 18 -13.70 7.94 13.92
N ALA A 19 -12.93 8.99 14.25
CA ALA A 19 -12.83 10.19 13.42
C ALA A 19 -12.29 9.88 12.02
N ALA A 20 -11.32 8.97 11.87
CA ALA A 20 -10.80 8.62 10.55
C ALA A 20 -11.74 7.71 9.72
N THR A 21 -12.88 7.27 10.26
CA THR A 21 -13.81 6.36 9.55
C THR A 21 -14.33 6.98 8.24
N PHE A 22 -14.73 8.27 8.26
CA PHE A 22 -15.24 8.93 7.05
C PHE A 22 -14.17 9.01 5.96
N ALA A 23 -12.92 9.31 6.34
CA ALA A 23 -11.80 9.42 5.41
C ALA A 23 -11.44 8.06 4.78
N VAL A 24 -11.41 6.99 5.58
CA VAL A 24 -11.10 5.63 5.11
C VAL A 24 -12.20 5.09 4.21
N VAL A 25 -13.47 5.23 4.59
CA VAL A 25 -14.61 4.76 3.80
C VAL A 25 -14.78 5.59 2.52
N GLY A 26 -14.54 6.90 2.57
CA GLY A 26 -14.54 7.78 1.40
C GLY A 26 -13.41 7.43 0.41
N TYR A 27 -12.19 7.23 0.90
CA TYR A 27 -11.06 6.78 0.08
C TYR A 27 -11.33 5.41 -0.55
N ALA A 28 -11.92 4.49 0.22
CA ALA A 28 -12.35 3.21 -0.32
C ALA A 28 -13.46 3.33 -1.36
N GLY A 29 -14.40 4.26 -1.19
CA GLY A 29 -15.42 4.57 -2.18
C GLY A 29 -14.82 5.05 -3.49
N TRP A 30 -13.76 5.85 -3.43
CA TRP A 30 -12.97 6.24 -4.60
C TRP A 30 -12.29 5.02 -5.26
N GLN A 31 -11.62 4.18 -4.48
CA GLN A 31 -10.89 3.00 -4.97
C GLN A 31 -11.82 1.92 -5.56
N LEU A 32 -13.01 1.74 -4.96
CA LEU A 32 -14.04 0.78 -5.37
C LEU A 32 -15.02 1.36 -6.40
N ARG A 33 -14.89 2.66 -6.73
CA ARG A 33 -15.81 3.43 -7.59
C ARG A 33 -17.29 3.23 -7.24
N SER A 34 -17.60 3.20 -5.94
CA SER A 34 -18.94 2.87 -5.44
C SER A 34 -19.59 4.08 -4.75
N ARG A 35 -20.69 4.56 -5.33
CA ARG A 35 -21.49 5.69 -4.79
C ARG A 35 -22.07 5.41 -3.39
N TRP A 36 -22.33 4.14 -3.08
CA TRP A 36 -22.84 3.72 -1.77
C TRP A 36 -21.85 3.93 -0.63
N HIS A 37 -20.55 3.74 -0.89
CA HIS A 37 -19.51 3.98 0.11
C HIS A 37 -19.30 5.48 0.36
N PHE A 38 -19.49 6.33 -0.66
CA PHE A 38 -19.52 7.78 -0.48
C PHE A 38 -20.72 8.23 0.35
N ALA A 39 -21.92 7.68 0.10
CA ALA A 39 -23.10 7.96 0.91
C ALA A 39 -22.90 7.52 2.38
N ALA A 40 -22.30 6.34 2.60
CA ALA A 40 -21.96 5.88 3.94
C ALA A 40 -20.93 6.80 4.62
N ALA A 41 -19.88 7.23 3.91
CA ALA A 41 -18.89 8.16 4.44
C ALA A 41 -19.51 9.49 4.86
N ALA A 42 -20.44 10.03 4.06
CA ALA A 42 -21.20 11.23 4.42
C ALA A 42 -22.06 11.01 5.68
N GLY A 43 -22.71 9.85 5.80
CA GLY A 43 -23.47 9.48 7.01
C GLY A 43 -22.61 9.43 8.27
N TYR A 44 -21.44 8.79 8.21
CA TYR A 44 -20.49 8.77 9.33
C TYR A 44 -19.98 10.18 9.69
N PHE A 45 -19.74 11.04 8.69
CA PHE A 45 -19.33 12.42 8.94
C PHE A 45 -20.43 13.22 9.64
N LEU A 46 -21.69 13.07 9.24
CA LEU A 46 -22.83 13.72 9.89
C LEU A 46 -23.02 13.24 11.32
N LEU A 47 -22.89 11.94 11.59
CA LEU A 47 -22.95 11.39 12.95
C LEU A 47 -21.81 11.93 13.83
N PHE A 48 -20.61 12.03 13.27
CA PHE A 48 -19.46 12.62 13.96
C PHE A 48 -19.69 14.10 14.28
N MET A 49 -20.19 14.90 13.34
CA MET A 49 -20.58 16.29 13.62
C MET A 49 -21.73 16.40 14.62
N GLY A 50 -22.73 15.53 14.53
CA GLY A 50 -23.84 15.48 15.47
C GLY A 50 -23.38 15.22 16.91
N PHE A 51 -22.37 14.36 17.10
CA PHE A 51 -21.74 14.18 18.40
C PHE A 51 -21.11 15.46 18.94
N PHE A 52 -20.31 16.16 18.13
CA PHE A 52 -19.66 17.41 18.57
C PHE A 52 -20.66 18.51 18.89
N ILE A 53 -21.75 18.60 18.13
CA ILE A 53 -22.85 19.52 18.40
C ILE A 53 -23.54 19.14 19.71
N GLY A 54 -23.91 17.87 19.90
CA GLY A 54 -24.53 17.38 21.15
C GLY A 54 -23.65 17.62 22.37
N ALA A 55 -22.34 17.42 22.23
CA ALA A 55 -21.34 17.69 23.26
C ALA A 55 -21.25 19.17 23.66
N GLN A 56 -21.75 20.12 22.86
CA GLN A 56 -21.85 21.54 23.30
C GLN A 56 -23.00 21.78 24.28
N PHE A 57 -23.96 20.85 24.37
CA PHE A 57 -25.16 20.98 25.20
C PHE A 57 -25.13 20.07 26.43
N THR A 58 -23.99 19.45 26.74
CA THR A 58 -23.82 18.61 27.93
C THR A 58 -23.61 19.49 29.15
N GLY A 59 -24.41 19.26 30.20
CA GLY A 59 -24.34 20.00 31.46
C GLY A 59 -23.39 19.36 32.47
N GLU A 60 -23.37 19.89 33.70
CA GLU A 60 -22.60 19.29 34.80
C GLU A 60 -23.19 17.96 35.30
N GLU A 61 -24.51 17.80 35.17
CA GLU A 61 -25.21 16.55 35.47
C GLU A 61 -25.50 15.75 34.21
N PHE A 62 -25.48 14.42 34.33
CA PHE A 62 -25.76 13.51 33.23
C PHE A 62 -27.22 13.65 32.77
N GLY A 63 -27.41 14.25 31.59
CA GLY A 63 -28.73 14.60 31.06
C GLY A 63 -29.21 13.66 29.95
N VAL A 64 -30.40 13.98 29.42
CA VAL A 64 -30.98 13.28 28.26
C VAL A 64 -30.07 13.40 27.02
N VAL A 65 -29.39 14.55 26.85
CA VAL A 65 -28.44 14.77 25.77
C VAL A 65 -27.26 13.79 25.86
N ASP A 66 -26.70 13.58 27.06
CA ASP A 66 -25.60 12.61 27.28
C ASP A 66 -26.05 11.18 27.03
N ALA A 67 -27.24 10.83 27.53
CA ALA A 67 -27.85 9.50 27.36
C ALA A 67 -28.06 9.11 25.89
N ILE A 68 -28.18 10.09 24.99
CA ILE A 68 -28.34 9.87 23.55
C ILE A 68 -26.98 9.97 22.84
N THR A 69 -26.19 10.99 23.16
CA THR A 69 -24.97 11.36 22.44
C THR A 69 -23.85 10.34 22.66
N LEU A 70 -23.67 9.85 23.89
CA LEU A 70 -22.64 8.86 24.22
C LEU A 70 -22.87 7.49 23.55
N PRO A 71 -24.06 6.87 23.64
CA PRO A 71 -24.32 5.61 22.94
C PRO A 71 -24.22 5.74 21.43
N LEU A 72 -24.71 6.85 20.84
CA LEU A 72 -24.58 7.09 19.40
C LEU A 72 -23.10 7.18 18.98
N PHE A 73 -22.26 7.84 19.77
CA PHE A 73 -20.83 7.89 19.55
C PHE A 73 -20.19 6.50 19.60
N LEU A 74 -20.51 5.70 20.62
CA LEU A 74 -19.96 4.35 20.77
C LEU A 74 -20.39 3.43 19.61
N VAL A 75 -21.66 3.49 19.21
CA VAL A 75 -22.16 2.73 18.05
C VAL A 75 -21.47 3.20 16.77
N ASN A 76 -21.36 4.52 16.55
CA ASN A 76 -20.66 5.07 15.41
C ASN A 76 -19.19 4.62 15.35
N TRP A 77 -18.51 4.58 16.50
CA TRP A 77 -17.13 4.14 16.61
C TRP A 77 -16.96 2.64 16.31
N LEU A 78 -17.75 1.79 16.96
CA LEU A 78 -17.67 0.33 16.81
C LEU A 78 -18.08 -0.11 15.40
N VAL A 79 -19.20 0.41 14.90
CA VAL A 79 -19.69 0.10 13.55
C VAL A 79 -18.76 0.67 12.50
N GLY A 80 -18.23 1.89 12.69
CA GLY A 80 -17.25 2.50 11.81
C GLY A 80 -15.97 1.66 11.69
N SER A 81 -15.47 1.17 12.82
CA SER A 81 -14.29 0.30 12.88
C SER A 81 -14.53 -1.04 12.18
N ALA A 82 -15.67 -1.68 12.44
CA ALA A 82 -16.05 -2.93 11.77
C ALA A 82 -16.19 -2.74 10.25
N HIS A 83 -16.81 -1.64 9.81
CA HIS A 83 -17.00 -1.32 8.41
C HIS A 83 -15.67 -1.05 7.69
N ALA A 84 -14.74 -0.33 8.32
CA ALA A 84 -13.39 -0.15 7.78
C ALA A 84 -12.67 -1.49 7.55
N GLY A 85 -12.86 -2.47 8.45
CA GLY A 85 -12.23 -3.78 8.35
C GLY A 85 -12.87 -4.63 7.27
N TRP A 86 -14.20 -4.54 7.11
CA TRP A 86 -14.92 -5.17 6.02
C TRP A 86 -14.52 -4.60 4.65
N VAL A 87 -14.37 -3.28 4.55
CA VAL A 87 -13.91 -2.59 3.34
C VAL A 87 -12.48 -3.01 3.00
N GLU A 88 -11.59 -3.09 3.98
CA GLU A 88 -10.22 -3.58 3.76
C GLU A 88 -10.21 -5.01 3.21
N ARG A 89 -11.04 -5.90 3.79
CA ARG A 89 -11.20 -7.27 3.28
C ARG A 89 -11.73 -7.27 1.85
N ARG A 90 -12.69 -6.41 1.51
CA ARG A 90 -13.22 -6.26 0.13
C ARG A 90 -12.17 -5.76 -0.85
N ILE A 91 -11.35 -4.78 -0.45
CA ILE A 91 -10.25 -4.26 -1.28
C ILE A 91 -9.20 -5.34 -1.50
N LYS A 92 -8.81 -6.09 -0.46
CA LYS A 92 -7.86 -7.21 -0.55
C LYS A 92 -8.42 -8.40 -1.34
N ALA A 93 -9.71 -8.67 -1.23
CA ALA A 93 -10.39 -9.77 -1.91
C ALA A 93 -10.75 -9.44 -3.36
N LYS A 94 -10.77 -8.16 -3.76
CA LYS A 94 -10.91 -7.78 -5.17
C LYS A 94 -9.68 -8.35 -5.90
N PRO A 95 -9.86 -9.31 -6.83
CA PRO A 95 -8.73 -9.82 -7.60
C PRO A 95 -8.06 -8.62 -8.24
N SER A 96 -6.76 -8.47 -8.01
CA SER A 96 -6.00 -7.36 -8.52
C SER A 96 -6.28 -7.27 -10.02
N THR A 97 -6.76 -6.10 -10.48
CA THR A 97 -6.72 -5.76 -11.90
C THR A 97 -5.30 -5.42 -12.34
N ALA A 98 -4.27 -5.66 -11.51
CA ALA A 98 -3.01 -6.10 -12.07
C ALA A 98 -3.36 -7.35 -12.87
N LYS A 99 -3.46 -7.17 -14.20
CA LYS A 99 -3.61 -8.21 -15.21
C LYS A 99 -3.14 -9.51 -14.58
N PRO A 100 -3.99 -10.54 -14.37
CA PRO A 100 -3.49 -11.81 -13.85
C PRO A 100 -2.26 -12.06 -14.70
N THR A 101 -1.09 -12.14 -14.06
CA THR A 101 0.14 -12.39 -14.79
C THR A 101 -0.15 -13.70 -15.49
N SER A 102 -0.59 -13.62 -16.75
CA SER A 102 -0.88 -14.74 -17.63
C SER A 102 0.28 -15.68 -17.38
N PRO A 103 0.02 -16.94 -16.93
CA PRO A 103 0.97 -17.77 -16.19
C PRO A 103 2.36 -17.41 -16.63
N ALA A 104 3.04 -16.61 -15.79
CA ALA A 104 4.05 -15.64 -16.23
C ALA A 104 4.84 -16.23 -17.37
N ASP A 105 4.59 -15.73 -18.59
CA ASP A 105 5.18 -16.26 -19.81
C ASP A 105 6.65 -16.58 -19.47
N PRO A 106 7.10 -17.83 -19.64
CA PRO A 106 8.44 -18.23 -19.21
C PRO A 106 9.51 -17.25 -19.75
N ALA A 107 9.27 -16.61 -20.91
CA ALA A 107 10.11 -15.54 -21.43
C ALA A 107 10.16 -14.30 -20.53
N VAL A 108 9.03 -13.86 -19.96
CA VAL A 108 8.93 -12.73 -19.03
C VAL A 108 9.59 -13.04 -17.69
N LEU A 109 9.41 -14.25 -17.16
CA LEU A 109 10.11 -14.68 -15.93
C LEU A 109 11.62 -14.68 -16.12
N VAL A 110 12.10 -15.23 -17.24
CA VAL A 110 13.53 -15.22 -17.58
C VAL A 110 14.04 -13.78 -17.78
N ALA A 111 13.25 -12.90 -18.41
CA ALA A 111 13.61 -11.50 -18.57
C ALA A 111 13.72 -10.76 -17.22
N GLN A 112 12.80 -11.01 -16.29
CA GLN A 112 12.84 -10.46 -14.94
C GLN A 112 14.04 -10.95 -14.15
N GLN A 113 14.36 -12.26 -14.23
CA GLN A 113 15.55 -12.83 -13.61
C GLN A 113 16.84 -12.23 -14.17
N ARG A 114 16.90 -11.96 -15.49
CA ARG A 114 18.05 -11.29 -16.12
C ARG A 114 18.18 -9.84 -15.66
N LEU A 115 17.07 -9.11 -15.55
CA LEU A 115 17.06 -7.75 -15.01
C LEU A 115 17.56 -7.70 -13.57
N HIS A 116 17.14 -8.67 -12.74
CA HIS A 116 17.59 -8.76 -11.36
C HIS A 116 19.10 -8.95 -11.27
N ARG A 117 19.64 -9.93 -12.02
CA ARG A 117 21.08 -10.19 -12.09
C ARG A 117 21.89 -9.01 -12.61
N ARG A 118 21.38 -8.27 -13.61
CA ARG A 118 22.02 -7.02 -14.07
C ARG A 118 22.14 -5.97 -12.98
N ASN A 119 21.11 -5.82 -12.16
CA ASN A 119 21.11 -4.84 -11.07
C ASN A 119 22.08 -5.22 -9.96
N GLU A 120 22.15 -6.51 -9.61
CA GLU A 120 23.12 -7.04 -8.66
C GLU A 120 24.56 -6.86 -9.17
N ALA A 121 24.81 -7.23 -10.43
CA ALA A 121 26.11 -7.06 -11.07
C ALA A 121 26.54 -5.59 -11.13
N ARG A 122 25.61 -4.67 -11.41
CA ARG A 122 25.87 -3.23 -11.37
C ARG A 122 26.21 -2.75 -9.95
N ALA A 123 25.50 -3.24 -8.94
CA ALA A 123 25.79 -2.90 -7.55
C ALA A 123 27.17 -3.41 -7.12
N LEU A 124 27.58 -4.61 -7.55
CA LEU A 124 28.93 -5.13 -7.34
C LEU A 124 29.99 -4.28 -8.02
N LEU A 125 29.74 -3.86 -9.26
CA LEU A 125 30.66 -3.00 -10.01
C LEU A 125 30.89 -1.64 -9.32
N THR A 126 29.85 -1.07 -8.71
CA THR A 126 29.95 0.18 -7.95
C THR A 126 30.58 0.01 -6.58
N SER A 127 30.24 -1.06 -5.86
CA SER A 127 30.69 -1.27 -4.48
C SER A 127 32.07 -1.90 -4.36
N HIS A 128 32.42 -2.83 -5.24
CA HIS A 128 33.64 -3.64 -5.18
C HIS A 128 34.24 -3.82 -6.59
N PRO A 129 34.87 -2.77 -7.16
CA PRO A 129 35.36 -2.79 -8.54
C PRO A 129 36.45 -3.84 -8.80
N ALA A 130 37.31 -4.12 -7.81
CA ALA A 130 38.34 -5.16 -7.94
C ALA A 130 37.74 -6.56 -8.10
N LEU A 131 36.76 -6.90 -7.25
CA LEU A 131 36.02 -8.16 -7.34
C LEU A 131 35.22 -8.26 -8.64
N ALA A 132 34.62 -7.16 -9.08
CA ALA A 132 33.89 -7.13 -10.35
C ALA A 132 34.80 -7.41 -11.57
N ALA A 133 36.07 -6.98 -11.52
CA ALA A 133 37.05 -7.27 -12.54
C ALA A 133 37.46 -8.76 -12.56
N GLU A 134 37.66 -9.37 -11.39
CA GLU A 134 37.92 -10.82 -11.26
C GLU A 134 36.76 -11.66 -11.79
N LEU A 135 35.53 -11.25 -11.49
CA LEU A 135 34.30 -11.88 -11.99
C LEU A 135 33.98 -11.54 -13.45
N ARG A 136 34.77 -10.67 -14.09
CA ARG A 136 34.65 -10.26 -15.50
C ARG A 136 33.26 -9.68 -15.82
N ILE A 137 32.66 -8.99 -14.86
CA ILE A 137 31.34 -8.36 -14.99
C ILE A 137 31.40 -7.29 -16.08
N GLY A 138 30.47 -7.33 -17.04
CA GLY A 138 30.40 -6.29 -18.08
C GLY A 138 31.37 -6.47 -19.26
N ARG A 139 32.09 -7.59 -19.32
CA ARG A 139 33.06 -7.96 -20.37
C ARG A 139 32.66 -9.24 -21.11
N PRO A 140 31.85 -9.14 -22.17
CA PRO A 140 31.40 -10.30 -22.95
C PRO A 140 32.53 -10.95 -23.77
N ASP A 141 33.64 -10.25 -23.96
CA ASP A 141 34.87 -10.68 -24.64
C ASP A 141 35.63 -11.77 -23.86
N LEU A 142 35.51 -11.79 -22.53
CA LEU A 142 36.17 -12.78 -21.68
C LEU A 142 35.22 -13.94 -21.36
N ARG A 143 35.74 -15.17 -21.33
CA ARG A 143 34.98 -16.33 -20.85
C ARG A 143 34.58 -16.10 -19.38
N ARG A 144 33.29 -15.94 -19.10
CA ARG A 144 32.75 -15.64 -17.77
C ARG A 144 32.15 -16.88 -17.10
N HIS A 145 32.38 -17.00 -15.79
CA HIS A 145 31.75 -18.01 -14.94
C HIS A 145 30.54 -17.44 -14.17
N TYR A 146 30.48 -16.12 -14.02
CA TYR A 146 29.40 -15.41 -13.34
C TYR A 146 28.39 -14.84 -14.35
N ASP A 147 27.10 -15.06 -14.13
CA ASP A 147 26.02 -14.53 -14.98
C ASP A 147 25.59 -13.13 -14.50
N ASP A 148 26.17 -12.11 -15.14
CA ASP A 148 25.84 -10.69 -14.91
C ASP A 148 24.50 -10.24 -15.53
N GLY A 149 23.67 -11.18 -16.00
CA GLY A 149 22.41 -10.91 -16.68
C GLY A 149 22.59 -10.29 -18.07
N GLY A 150 23.79 -10.34 -18.65
CA GLY A 150 24.13 -9.71 -19.93
C GLY A 150 24.34 -8.21 -19.80
N LEU A 151 25.06 -7.80 -18.74
CA LEU A 151 25.52 -6.43 -18.58
C LEU A 151 26.71 -6.19 -19.55
N VAL A 152 26.73 -5.06 -20.25
CA VAL A 152 27.84 -4.66 -21.12
C VAL A 152 28.26 -3.25 -20.72
N THR A 153 29.55 -3.06 -20.47
CA THR A 153 30.10 -1.74 -20.10
C THR A 153 30.51 -0.96 -21.35
N SER A 154 30.48 0.37 -21.28
CA SER A 154 30.77 1.24 -22.44
C SER A 154 32.19 1.09 -22.98
N THR A 155 33.13 0.57 -22.19
CA THR A 155 34.52 0.31 -22.64
C THR A 155 34.60 -0.74 -23.74
N THR A 156 33.58 -1.59 -23.92
CA THR A 156 33.51 -2.58 -25.00
C THR A 156 32.96 -2.01 -26.32
N CYS A 157 32.48 -0.76 -26.35
CA CYS A 157 32.11 -0.11 -27.61
C CYS A 157 33.37 0.43 -28.30
N PRO A 158 33.63 0.06 -29.57
CA PRO A 158 34.68 0.74 -30.34
C PRO A 158 34.32 2.24 -30.44
N PRO A 159 35.31 3.13 -30.35
CA PRO A 159 35.08 4.55 -30.63
C PRO A 159 34.50 4.68 -32.05
N ARG A 160 33.43 5.47 -32.17
CA ARG A 160 32.88 5.86 -33.48
C ARG A 160 33.83 6.79 -34.21
#